data_AF-A0A4R6ZLP1-F1
#
_entry.id   AF-A0A4R6ZLP1-F1
#
_cell.length_a   1.000
_cell.length_b   1.000
_cell.length_c   1.000
_cell.angle_alpha   90.00
_cell.angle_beta   90.00
_cell.angle_gamma   90.00
#
_symmetry.space_group_name_H-M   'P 1'
#
loop_
_entity.id
_entity.type
_entity.pdbx_description
1 polymer ?
#
loop_
_entity_poly.entity_id
_entity_poly.type
_entity_poly.pdbx_seq_one_letter_code
_entity_poly.pdbx_strand_id
1 'polypeptide(L)'
;LSLDDKYLYVACWGLGEMHQYDVSDPMNPVLAGKVELGGIARGTPHPGGGAFAFGPQMVEISRDGKRVYWTNSLYSSWDNQFYPGQEGGQMVMARVGDNGGLTLDPDFYVDFPKGYRAHQIRLEGGDCSTDSFCYPNL
;
A
#
# COMPACT_ATOMS: atom_id res chain seq x y z
N LEU A 1 5.67 -2.53 8.49
CA LEU A 1 5.39 -3.46 9.61
C LEU A 1 4.19 -2.89 10.36
N SER A 2 3.23 -3.70 10.80
CA SER A 2 2.19 -3.23 11.72
C SER A 2 2.77 -2.96 13.10
N LEU A 3 2.08 -2.12 13.89
CA LEU A 3 2.58 -1.68 15.20
C LEU A 3 2.64 -2.81 16.25
N ASP A 4 1.90 -3.90 16.04
CA ASP A 4 1.93 -5.11 16.85
C ASP A 4 3.01 -6.12 16.41
N ASP A 5 3.89 -5.72 15.47
CA ASP A 5 4.95 -6.53 14.87
C ASP A 5 4.47 -7.83 14.20
N LYS A 6 3.16 -7.99 13.96
CA LYS A 6 2.59 -9.23 13.43
C LYS A 6 2.58 -9.32 11.91
N TYR A 7 2.42 -8.19 11.20
CA TYR A 7 2.24 -8.17 9.75
C TYR A 7 3.23 -7.27 9.02
N LEU A 8 3.87 -7.83 7.99
CA LEU A 8 4.71 -7.12 7.02
C LEU A 8 3.92 -6.88 5.73
N TYR A 9 3.97 -5.66 5.21
CA TYR A 9 3.31 -5.29 3.96
C TYR A 9 4.35 -5.01 2.87
N VAL A 10 4.11 -5.53 1.66
CA VAL A 10 5.03 -5.41 0.53
C VAL A 10 4.27 -4.93 -0.69
N ALA A 11 4.67 -3.77 -1.21
CA ALA A 11 4.14 -3.20 -2.42
C ALA A 11 4.93 -3.71 -3.64
N CYS A 12 4.32 -4.58 -4.43
CA CYS A 12 4.93 -5.17 -5.62
C CYS A 12 4.66 -4.27 -6.84
N TRP A 13 5.36 -3.13 -6.92
CA TRP A 13 5.07 -2.06 -7.90
C TRP A 13 4.97 -2.54 -9.34
N GLY A 14 5.91 -3.35 -9.83
CA GLY A 14 5.86 -3.88 -11.21
C GLY A 14 4.81 -4.99 -11.41
N LEU A 15 4.59 -5.82 -10.39
CA LEU A 15 3.61 -6.91 -10.47
C LEU A 15 2.18 -6.36 -10.43
N GLY A 16 1.92 -5.32 -9.64
CA GLY A 16 0.57 -4.79 -9.41
C GLY A 16 -0.13 -5.46 -8.24
N GLU A 17 0.60 -5.78 -7.17
CA GLU A 17 0.07 -6.51 -6.02
C GLU A 17 0.49 -5.84 -4.70
N MET A 18 -0.40 -5.79 -3.72
CA MET A 18 -0.08 -5.44 -2.33
C MET A 18 -0.19 -6.71 -1.50
N HIS A 19 0.91 -7.11 -0.88
CA HIS A 19 0.99 -8.32 -0.08
C HIS A 19 0.96 -7.99 1.40
N GLN A 20 0.40 -8.92 2.18
CA GLN A 20 0.52 -8.98 3.61
C GLN A 20 1.11 -10.34 4.00
N TYR A 21 2.16 -10.32 4.80
CA TYR A 21 2.79 -11.50 5.37
C TYR A 21 2.60 -11.49 6.89
N ASP A 22 2.15 -12.61 7.46
CA ASP A 22 2.28 -12.87 8.89
C ASP A 22 3.76 -13.15 9.19
N VAL A 23 4.32 -12.36 10.10
CA VAL A 23 5.71 -12.41 10.55
C VAL A 23 5.80 -12.63 12.06
N SER A 24 4.78 -13.28 12.66
CA SER A 24 4.81 -13.75 14.05
C SER A 24 6.05 -14.63 14.33
N ASP A 25 6.51 -15.37 13.31
CA ASP A 25 7.88 -15.86 13.23
C ASP A 25 8.63 -15.05 12.16
N PRO A 26 9.49 -14.09 12.54
CA PRO A 26 10.21 -13.24 11.60
C PRO A 26 11.14 -13.99 10.64
N MET A 27 11.58 -15.20 11.02
CA MET A 27 12.46 -16.04 10.22
C MET A 27 11.69 -16.95 9.24
N ASN A 28 10.37 -17.02 9.38
CA ASN A 28 9.50 -17.79 8.50
C ASN A 28 8.21 -17.01 8.14
N PRO A 29 8.32 -15.92 7.35
CA PRO A 29 7.15 -15.15 6.91
C PRO A 29 6.16 -15.99 6.09
N VAL A 30 4.87 -15.90 6.42
CA VAL A 30 3.79 -16.63 5.74
C VAL A 30 2.87 -15.64 5.03
N LEU A 31 2.59 -15.85 3.74
CA LEU A 31 1.65 -14.99 3.01
C LEU A 31 0.25 -15.12 3.63
N ALA A 32 -0.26 -14.01 4.18
CA ALA A 32 -1.55 -13.94 4.87
C ALA A 32 -2.65 -13.30 4.02
N GLY A 33 -2.28 -12.43 3.09
CA GLY A 33 -3.23 -11.72 2.24
C GLY A 33 -2.58 -11.09 1.02
N LYS A 34 -3.39 -10.87 -0.02
CA LYS A 34 -2.96 -10.19 -1.24
C LYS A 34 -4.14 -9.52 -1.93
N VAL A 35 -3.92 -8.33 -2.48
CA VAL A 35 -4.83 -7.69 -3.45
C VAL A 35 -4.07 -7.29 -4.71
N GLU A 36 -4.75 -7.31 -5.86
CA GLU A 36 -4.19 -6.89 -7.15
C GLU A 36 -4.74 -5.51 -7.53
N LEU A 37 -3.87 -4.59 -7.94
CA LEU A 37 -4.24 -3.24 -8.39
C LEU A 37 -3.11 -2.63 -9.22
N GLY A 38 -3.41 -2.13 -10.41
CA GLY A 38 -2.43 -1.60 -11.35
C GLY A 38 -1.38 -2.64 -11.75
N GLY A 39 -0.13 -2.21 -11.88
CA GLY A 39 1.01 -3.04 -12.24
C GLY A 39 1.24 -3.15 -13.74
N ILE A 40 2.48 -3.42 -14.13
CA ILE A 40 2.84 -3.81 -15.50
C ILE A 40 2.23 -5.17 -15.82
N ALA A 41 2.33 -6.12 -14.88
CA ALA A 41 1.93 -7.50 -15.12
C ALA A 41 0.42 -7.73 -14.98
N ARG A 42 -0.23 -7.07 -14.01
CA ARG A 42 -1.66 -7.28 -13.73
C ARG A 42 -2.56 -6.29 -14.45
N GLY A 43 -2.23 -4.99 -14.41
CA GLY A 43 -3.06 -3.92 -14.98
C GLY A 43 -4.46 -3.86 -14.36
N THR A 44 -4.64 -4.33 -13.12
CA THR A 44 -5.97 -4.53 -12.52
C THR A 44 -6.62 -3.17 -12.17
N PRO A 45 -7.86 -2.89 -12.60
CA PRO A 45 -8.55 -1.65 -12.27
C PRO A 45 -9.01 -1.62 -10.80
N HIS A 46 -9.31 -0.43 -10.29
CA HIS A 46 -9.88 -0.29 -8.95
C HIS A 46 -11.32 -0.84 -8.90
N PRO A 47 -11.74 -1.60 -7.86
CA PRO A 47 -13.07 -2.19 -7.77
C PRO A 47 -14.20 -1.16 -7.67
N GLY A 48 -13.92 0.05 -7.17
CA GLY A 48 -14.85 1.19 -7.19
C GLY A 48 -15.08 1.82 -8.57
N GLY A 49 -14.39 1.33 -9.60
CA GLY A 49 -14.31 1.98 -10.91
C GLY A 49 -13.12 2.94 -10.99
N GLY A 50 -12.60 3.11 -12.20
CA GLY A 50 -11.42 3.94 -12.47
C GLY A 50 -10.15 3.13 -12.76
N ALA A 51 -9.31 3.67 -13.64
CA ALA A 51 -7.99 3.14 -13.91
C ALA A 51 -7.03 3.54 -12.79
N PHE A 52 -6.22 2.59 -12.33
CA PHE A 52 -5.12 2.87 -11.40
C PHE A 52 -3.81 2.93 -12.20
N ALA A 53 -3.19 4.11 -12.24
CA ALA A 53 -1.90 4.32 -12.91
C ALA A 53 -0.77 3.69 -12.08
N PHE A 54 0.28 3.25 -12.77
CA PHE A 54 1.46 2.60 -12.20
C PHE A 54 1.10 1.30 -11.48
N GLY A 55 1.68 1.05 -10.31
CA GLY A 55 1.31 -0.04 -9.41
C GLY A 55 1.47 0.39 -7.96
N PRO A 56 1.25 -0.50 -6.97
CA PRO A 56 1.39 -0.15 -5.56
C PRO A 56 2.84 0.23 -5.22
N GLN A 57 3.07 1.35 -4.56
CA GLN A 57 4.41 1.84 -4.21
C GLN A 57 4.54 2.14 -2.71
N MET A 58 4.48 3.40 -2.28
CA MET A 58 4.65 3.72 -0.87
C MET A 58 3.43 3.25 -0.10
N VAL A 59 3.66 2.50 0.96
CA VAL A 59 2.61 1.91 1.82
C VAL A 59 2.69 2.51 3.21
N GLU A 60 1.54 2.78 3.81
CA GLU A 60 1.42 3.28 5.17
C GLU A 60 0.28 2.58 5.91
N ILE A 61 0.48 2.28 7.19
CA ILE A 61 -0.47 1.48 7.99
C ILE A 61 -0.98 2.32 9.17
N SER A 62 -2.30 2.29 9.40
CA SER A 62 -2.89 2.93 10.57
C SER A 62 -2.38 2.29 11.87
N ARG A 63 -2.27 3.07 12.95
CA ARG A 63 -1.77 2.59 14.26
C ARG A 63 -2.58 1.41 14.83
N ASP A 64 -3.87 1.34 14.51
CA ASP A 64 -4.74 0.22 14.91
C ASP A 64 -4.54 -1.05 14.06
N GLY A 65 -3.69 -1.01 13.03
CA GLY A 65 -3.41 -2.12 12.12
C GLY A 65 -4.54 -2.47 11.16
N LYS A 66 -5.67 -1.72 11.15
CA LYS A 66 -6.89 -2.10 10.41
C LYS A 66 -6.95 -1.57 8.97
N ARG A 67 -6.12 -0.58 8.62
CA ARG A 67 -6.14 0.09 7.32
C ARG A 67 -4.72 0.21 6.78
N VAL A 68 -4.58 -0.16 5.51
CA VAL A 68 -3.32 -0.06 4.75
C VAL A 68 -3.58 0.84 3.56
N TYR A 69 -2.87 1.96 3.50
CA TYR A 69 -2.95 2.92 2.41
C TYR A 69 -1.73 2.76 1.53
N TRP A 70 -1.88 3.01 0.22
CA TRP A 70 -0.70 3.17 -0.63
C TRP A 70 -0.93 4.16 -1.76
N THR A 71 0.19 4.71 -2.24
CA THR A 71 0.28 5.52 -3.46
C THR A 71 1.01 4.77 -4.55
N ASN A 72 1.15 5.40 -5.71
CA ASN A 72 1.51 4.70 -6.94
C ASN A 72 2.82 5.16 -7.63
N SER A 73 3.42 6.30 -7.26
CA SER A 73 4.65 6.78 -7.89
C SER A 73 5.90 6.40 -7.10
N LEU A 74 6.98 6.04 -7.79
CA LEU A 74 8.30 5.77 -7.24
C LEU A 74 9.23 6.97 -7.35
N TYR A 75 9.58 7.32 -8.58
CA TYR A 75 10.50 8.40 -8.86
C TYR A 75 10.32 8.82 -10.31
N SER A 76 10.37 10.13 -10.59
CA SER A 76 9.78 10.64 -11.82
C SER A 76 10.32 10.00 -13.11
N SER A 77 11.64 9.85 -13.22
CA SER A 77 12.29 9.21 -14.36
C SER A 77 12.06 7.71 -14.43
N TRP A 78 11.89 7.04 -13.29
CA TRP A 78 11.62 5.60 -13.24
C TRP A 78 10.18 5.30 -13.61
N ASP A 79 9.21 6.06 -13.10
CA ASP A 79 7.81 5.89 -13.50
C ASP A 79 7.67 6.07 -15.03
N ASN A 80 8.37 7.05 -15.62
CA ASN A 80 8.35 7.25 -17.07
C ASN A 80 8.97 6.09 -17.86
N GLN A 81 9.97 5.42 -17.29
CA GLN A 81 10.63 4.29 -17.93
C GLN A 81 9.79 3.02 -17.86
N PHE A 82 9.22 2.72 -16.70
CA PHE A 82 8.48 1.48 -16.45
C PHE A 82 7.00 1.56 -16.85
N TYR A 83 6.42 2.76 -16.81
CA TYR A 83 5.02 3.03 -17.16
C TYR A 83 4.92 4.19 -18.16
N PRO A 84 5.43 4.01 -19.39
CA PRO A 84 5.43 5.05 -20.40
C PRO A 84 4.00 5.50 -20.72
N GLY A 85 3.78 6.83 -20.70
CA GLY A 85 2.49 7.45 -21.02
C GLY A 85 1.45 7.43 -19.89
N GLN A 86 1.76 6.84 -18.73
CA GLN A 86 0.91 6.94 -17.55
C GLN A 86 1.29 8.15 -16.70
N GLU A 87 0.29 8.80 -16.11
CA GLU A 87 0.43 9.99 -15.29
C GLU A 87 -0.60 10.01 -14.15
N GLY A 88 -0.44 10.97 -13.24
CA GLY A 88 -1.30 11.15 -12.07
C GLY A 88 -0.73 10.53 -10.80
N GLY A 89 -1.18 11.06 -9.67
CA GLY A 89 -0.93 10.49 -8.35
C GLY A 89 -2.25 9.97 -7.80
N GLN A 90 -2.25 8.77 -7.25
CA GLN A 90 -3.46 8.15 -6.70
C GLN A 90 -3.15 7.56 -5.33
N MET A 91 -4.13 7.58 -4.43
CA MET A 91 -4.07 6.87 -3.14
C MET A 91 -5.32 6.04 -2.96
N VAL A 92 -5.12 4.81 -2.49
CA VAL A 92 -6.19 3.85 -2.19
C VAL A 92 -5.98 3.24 -0.81
N MET A 93 -6.93 2.45 -0.33
CA MET A 93 -6.88 1.82 0.98
C MET A 93 -7.42 0.40 0.92
N ALA A 94 -6.78 -0.53 1.63
CA ALA A 94 -7.34 -1.84 1.94
C ALA A 94 -7.58 -1.99 3.44
N ARG A 95 -8.66 -2.72 3.76
CA ARG A 95 -8.99 -3.15 5.12
C ARG A 95 -8.28 -4.46 5.43
N VAL A 96 -7.78 -4.57 6.66
CA VAL A 96 -7.16 -5.78 7.19
C VAL A 96 -8.22 -6.57 7.97
N GLY A 97 -8.35 -7.86 7.68
CA GLY A 97 -9.25 -8.76 8.41
C GLY A 97 -8.72 -9.12 9.81
N ASP A 98 -9.60 -9.61 10.68
CA ASP A 98 -9.25 -9.91 12.09
C ASP A 98 -8.10 -10.93 12.25
N ASN A 99 -7.92 -11.82 11.27
CA ASN A 99 -6.85 -12.81 11.23
C ASN A 99 -5.86 -12.57 10.09
N GLY A 100 -5.71 -11.31 9.68
CA GLY A 100 -5.04 -10.94 8.44
C GLY A 100 -5.98 -11.03 7.23
N GLY A 101 -5.40 -11.05 6.04
CA GLY A 101 -6.10 -10.83 4.80
C GLY A 101 -6.21 -9.34 4.46
N LEU A 102 -6.27 -9.05 3.17
CA LEU A 102 -6.45 -7.71 2.63
C LEU A 102 -7.71 -7.68 1.77
N THR A 103 -8.53 -6.64 1.94
CA THR A 103 -9.66 -6.34 1.06
C THR A 103 -9.58 -4.88 0.63
N LEU A 104 -9.40 -4.65 -0.67
CA LEU A 104 -9.36 -3.29 -1.24
C LEU A 104 -10.73 -2.61 -1.05
N ASP A 105 -10.72 -1.41 -0.49
CA ASP A 105 -11.95 -0.66 -0.21
C ASP A 105 -12.48 -0.04 -1.52
N PRO A 106 -13.69 -0.40 -1.98
CA PRO A 106 -14.21 0.10 -3.26
C PRO A 106 -14.56 1.59 -3.23
N ASP A 107 -14.81 2.16 -2.05
CA ASP A 107 -15.30 3.54 -1.91
C ASP A 107 -14.15 4.52 -1.62
N PHE A 108 -13.00 4.03 -1.16
CA PHE A 108 -11.83 4.87 -0.88
C PHE A 108 -10.91 4.98 -2.10
N TYR A 109 -11.01 6.10 -2.80
CA TYR A 109 -10.15 6.44 -3.93
C TYR A 109 -9.84 7.93 -3.96
N VAL A 110 -8.57 8.30 -3.86
CA VAL A 110 -8.12 9.69 -3.97
C VAL A 110 -7.35 9.86 -5.27
N ASP A 111 -7.89 10.68 -6.16
CA ASP A 111 -7.22 11.14 -7.37
C ASP A 111 -6.61 12.53 -7.11
N PHE A 112 -5.28 12.61 -7.09
CA PHE A 112 -4.59 13.87 -6.84
C PHE A 112 -4.66 14.79 -8.06
N PRO A 113 -4.50 16.11 -7.89
CA PRO A 113 -4.53 17.05 -9.01
C PRO A 113 -3.57 16.66 -10.14
N LYS A 114 -3.98 16.92 -11.38
CA LYS A 114 -3.18 16.62 -12.57
C LYS A 114 -1.80 17.28 -12.50
N GLY A 115 -0.82 16.60 -13.09
CA GLY A 115 0.59 17.05 -13.10
C GLY A 115 1.37 16.73 -11.82
N TYR A 116 0.70 16.19 -10.79
CA TYR A 116 1.35 15.71 -9.57
C TYR A 116 1.44 14.20 -9.54
N ARG A 117 2.37 13.70 -8.72
CA ARG A 117 2.54 12.29 -8.37
C ARG A 117 2.52 12.14 -6.86
N ALA A 118 1.96 11.03 -6.38
CA ALA A 118 1.80 10.76 -4.96
C ALA A 118 2.84 9.73 -4.50
N HIS A 119 3.50 10.02 -3.38
CA HIS A 119 4.57 9.19 -2.82
C HIS A 119 4.28 8.87 -1.35
N GLN A 120 5.02 9.42 -0.39
CA GLN A 120 4.84 9.04 1.01
C GLN A 120 3.54 9.59 1.61
N ILE A 121 2.88 8.77 2.43
CA ILE A 121 1.69 9.13 3.22
C ILE A 121 2.13 9.37 4.65
N ARG A 122 1.49 10.33 5.33
CA ARG A 122 1.63 10.56 6.77
C ARG A 122 0.25 10.76 7.39
N LEU A 123 -0.11 9.89 8.34
CA LEU A 123 -1.42 9.96 8.98
C LEU A 123 -1.38 10.91 10.18
N GLU A 124 -2.43 11.69 10.35
CA GLU A 124 -2.57 12.57 11.51
C GLU A 124 -2.59 11.75 12.80
N GLY A 125 -1.81 12.16 13.80
CA GLY A 125 -1.64 11.44 15.07
C GLY A 125 -0.61 10.29 15.03
N GLY A 126 0.13 10.14 13.92
CA GLY A 126 1.17 9.15 13.73
C GLY A 126 0.68 7.86 13.06
N ASP A 127 1.61 7.15 12.45
CA ASP A 127 1.42 5.92 11.69
C ASP A 127 2.54 4.91 12.00
N CYS A 128 2.56 3.78 11.29
CA CYS A 128 3.50 2.70 11.56
C CYS A 128 4.92 2.99 11.03
N SER A 129 5.17 4.16 10.43
CA SER A 129 6.51 4.53 9.94
C SER A 129 6.97 5.94 10.34
N THR A 130 6.18 6.68 11.13
CA THR A 130 6.56 8.01 11.67
C THR A 130 7.33 7.93 12.98
N ASP A 131 6.96 6.97 13.84
CA ASP A 131 7.32 7.00 15.25
C ASP A 131 8.25 5.86 15.63
N SER A 132 8.96 6.03 16.76
CA SER A 132 9.74 5.00 17.41
C SER A 132 9.52 5.09 18.92
N PHE A 133 9.49 3.95 19.60
CA PHE A 133 9.06 3.86 20.99
C PHE A 133 10.21 3.43 21.90
N CYS A 134 10.26 3.98 23.11
CA CYS A 134 11.29 3.65 24.11
C CYS A 134 10.83 2.63 25.17
N TYR A 135 9.57 2.21 25.13
CA TYR A 135 8.98 1.26 26.09
C TYR A 135 8.31 0.11 25.33
N PRO A 136 8.40 -1.14 25.82
CA PRO A 136 7.73 -2.27 25.21
C PRO A 136 6.21 -2.20 25.40
N ASN A 137 5.46 -2.85 24.50
CA ASN A 137 4.04 -3.13 24.73
C ASN A 137 3.92 -4.10 25.93
N LEU A 138 3.12 -3.73 26.93
CA LEU A 138 2.82 -4.55 28.12
C LEU A 138 1.74 -5.59 27.82
#